data_AF-A0A3N5M3P5-F1
#
_entry.id   AF-A0A3N5M3P5-F1
#
_cell.length_a   1.000
_cell.length_b   1.000
_cell.length_c   1.000
_cell.angle_alpha   90.00
_cell.angle_beta   90.00
_cell.angle_gamma   90.00
#
_symmetry.space_group_name_H-M   'P 1'
#
loop_
_entity.id
_entity.type
_entity.pdbx_description
1 polymer ?
#
loop_
_entity_poly.entity_id
_entity_poly.type
_entity_poly.pdbx_seq_one_letter_code
_entity_poly.pdbx_strand_id
1 'polypeptide(L)'
;MPTSTFQGGIGKYTWFLIPFALFWMAWPNWGATLYGEVRGAKDFRKNIYQMLGGLFVPTIIALSFLGLMTWKVGYQAFMGTMAGFWWGISPIGGDYVSPTAMISWIVPNAAFQVILIAAISLLLFGWFGTLFLSSTRMIFAAAFDRILPERVAKVTSSGVPVIALVLMTIPSIIMAALYAYTPVDEDYGVTIVKLFTYDATLGIVIMFLGSALAFMVMKWRARAIWDSSSLPKGEIAGIPWLSLVAAIYSGFMAWVIYRFVVDDMYGVNNTESAIFMAVLYVLAIVIWVVAWAVRKKQGMALESVAKEIPVE
;
A
#
# COMPACT_ATOMS: atom_id res chain seq x y z
N MET A 1 15.79 32.91 12.96
CA MET A 1 14.56 33.21 12.18
C MET A 1 13.89 31.90 11.84
N PRO A 2 12.56 31.76 11.97
CA PRO A 2 11.88 30.57 11.50
C PRO A 2 12.03 30.54 9.98
N THR A 3 12.84 29.60 9.49
CA THR A 3 12.94 29.32 8.05
C THR A 3 11.55 28.93 7.56
N SER A 4 10.98 29.74 6.67
CA SER A 4 9.68 29.44 6.05
C SER A 4 9.78 28.13 5.28
N THR A 5 8.89 27.18 5.57
CA THR A 5 8.77 25.89 4.85
C THR A 5 8.40 26.06 3.37
N PHE A 6 8.01 27.27 2.95
CA PHE A 6 7.72 27.61 1.55
C PHE A 6 8.90 28.25 0.81
N GLN A 7 10.12 28.16 1.35
CA GLN A 7 11.33 28.50 0.60
C GLN A 7 11.76 27.31 -0.26
N GLY A 8 11.07 27.12 -1.39
CA GLY A 8 11.38 26.08 -2.37
C GLY A 8 10.95 26.51 -3.77
N GLY A 9 11.85 26.40 -4.74
CA GLY A 9 11.53 26.61 -6.16
C GLY A 9 10.97 25.34 -6.82
N ILE A 10 10.57 25.40 -8.10
CA ILE A 10 10.20 24.22 -8.91
C ILE A 10 11.47 23.50 -9.41
N GLY A 11 12.48 23.38 -8.55
CA GLY A 11 13.78 22.81 -8.87
C GLY A 11 13.78 21.28 -8.80
N LYS A 12 14.90 20.67 -9.21
CA LYS A 12 15.15 19.21 -9.16
C LYS A 12 14.74 18.57 -7.83
N TYR A 13 15.08 19.21 -6.71
CA TYR A 13 14.77 18.70 -5.37
C TYR A 13 13.27 18.66 -5.06
N THR A 14 12.49 19.60 -5.59
CA THR A 14 11.03 19.61 -5.43
C THR A 14 10.37 18.50 -6.23
N TRP A 15 10.86 18.23 -7.45
CA TRP A 15 10.44 17.06 -8.22
C TRP A 15 10.81 15.75 -7.51
N PHE A 16 11.90 15.73 -6.77
CA PHE A 16 12.35 14.54 -6.02
C PHE A 16 11.53 14.30 -4.75
N LEU A 17 10.74 15.26 -4.29
CA LEU A 17 9.75 15.04 -3.23
C LEU A 17 8.52 14.26 -3.73
N ILE A 18 8.25 14.22 -5.04
CA ILE A 18 7.06 13.56 -5.59
C ILE A 18 7.06 12.05 -5.31
N PRO A 19 8.14 11.29 -5.57
CA PRO A 19 8.22 9.88 -5.16
C PRO A 19 8.00 9.69 -3.65
N PHE A 20 8.53 10.61 -2.83
CA PHE A 20 8.33 10.56 -1.38
C PHE A 20 6.87 10.85 -0.97
N ALA A 21 6.19 11.80 -1.63
CA ALA A 21 4.77 12.06 -1.38
C ALA A 21 3.88 10.89 -1.85
N LEU A 22 4.25 10.27 -2.98
CA LEU A 22 3.61 9.05 -3.47
C LEU A 22 3.75 7.88 -2.51
N PHE A 23 4.87 7.79 -1.78
CA PHE A 23 5.06 6.76 -0.77
C PHE A 23 3.86 6.70 0.18
N TRP A 24 3.36 7.87 0.60
CA TRP A 24 2.19 7.97 1.46
C TRP A 24 0.86 7.86 0.70
N MET A 25 0.74 8.50 -0.47
CA MET A 25 -0.50 8.52 -1.26
C MET A 25 -0.83 7.19 -1.97
N ALA A 26 0.12 6.27 -2.08
CA ALA A 26 -0.13 4.95 -2.67
C ALA A 26 -1.01 4.05 -1.76
N TRP A 27 -0.93 4.23 -0.43
CA TRP A 27 -1.65 3.38 0.53
C TRP A 27 -3.17 3.57 0.52
N PRO A 28 -3.74 4.78 0.45
CA PRO A 28 -5.20 4.95 0.36
C PRO A 28 -5.86 4.22 -0.83
N ASN A 29 -5.11 3.99 -1.92
CA ASN A 29 -5.60 3.24 -3.07
C ASN A 29 -5.82 1.74 -2.79
N TRP A 30 -5.29 1.19 -1.69
CA TRP A 30 -5.67 -0.16 -1.22
C TRP A 30 -7.17 -0.30 -0.98
N GLY A 31 -7.85 0.80 -0.64
CA GLY A 31 -9.30 0.81 -0.50
C GLY A 31 -10.03 0.31 -1.74
N ALA A 32 -9.41 0.35 -2.94
CA ALA A 32 -9.95 -0.15 -4.20
C ALA A 32 -10.56 -1.57 -4.10
N THR A 33 -9.95 -2.48 -3.33
CA THR A 33 -10.45 -3.86 -3.17
C THR A 33 -11.78 -3.95 -2.41
N LEU A 34 -12.13 -2.90 -1.67
CA LEU A 34 -13.35 -2.79 -0.88
C LEU A 34 -14.49 -2.13 -1.66
N TYR A 35 -14.23 -1.57 -2.87
CA TYR A 35 -15.25 -0.86 -3.64
C TYR A 35 -16.38 -1.75 -4.16
N GLY A 36 -16.18 -3.07 -4.25
CA GLY A 36 -17.27 -4.01 -4.55
C GLY A 36 -18.43 -3.93 -3.55
N GLU A 37 -18.17 -3.49 -2.31
CA GLU A 37 -19.19 -3.32 -1.27
C GLU A 37 -19.77 -1.90 -1.21
N VAL A 38 -19.15 -0.95 -1.90
CA VAL A 38 -19.60 0.45 -1.91
C VAL A 38 -20.73 0.59 -2.93
N ARG A 39 -21.92 0.92 -2.42
CA ARG A 39 -23.08 1.20 -3.27
C ARG A 39 -22.73 2.27 -4.31
N GLY A 40 -22.95 1.97 -5.59
CA GLY A 40 -22.68 2.89 -6.70
C GLY A 40 -21.26 2.83 -7.27
N ALA A 41 -20.43 1.85 -6.90
CA ALA A 41 -19.12 1.64 -7.51
C ALA A 41 -19.17 1.34 -9.02
N LYS A 42 -20.35 0.94 -9.55
CA LYS A 42 -20.60 0.77 -10.99
C LYS A 42 -20.64 2.10 -11.76
N ASP A 43 -20.84 3.23 -11.08
CA ASP A 43 -20.83 4.56 -11.70
C ASP A 43 -19.40 5.13 -11.73
N PHE A 44 -18.80 5.21 -12.92
CA PHE A 44 -17.43 5.71 -13.12
C PHE A 44 -17.17 7.07 -12.44
N ARG A 45 -18.10 8.01 -12.54
CA ARG A 45 -17.97 9.34 -11.92
C ARG A 45 -17.95 9.28 -10.40
N LYS A 46 -18.84 8.48 -9.79
CA LYS A 46 -18.89 8.33 -8.33
C LYS A 46 -17.62 7.69 -7.79
N ASN A 47 -17.11 6.68 -8.50
CA ASN A 47 -15.84 6.04 -8.15
C ASN A 47 -14.69 7.06 -8.15
N ILE A 48 -14.55 7.87 -9.20
CA ILE A 48 -13.55 8.95 -9.25
C ILE A 48 -13.70 9.91 -8.07
N TYR A 49 -14.91 10.42 -7.80
CA TYR A 49 -15.10 11.35 -6.68
C TYR A 49 -14.76 10.72 -5.32
N GLN A 50 -15.08 9.44 -5.14
CA GLN A 50 -14.75 8.70 -3.91
C GLN A 50 -13.24 8.48 -3.77
N MET A 51 -12.55 8.06 -4.82
CA MET A 51 -11.08 7.87 -4.79
C MET A 51 -10.34 9.20 -4.62
N LEU A 52 -10.73 10.24 -5.38
CA LEU A 52 -10.16 11.57 -5.24
C LEU A 52 -10.43 12.14 -3.85
N GLY A 53 -11.66 12.01 -3.33
CA GLY A 53 -11.98 12.42 -1.96
C GLY A 53 -11.12 11.71 -0.92
N GLY A 54 -10.94 10.39 -1.08
CA GLY A 54 -10.09 9.56 -0.22
C GLY A 54 -8.60 9.93 -0.26
N LEU A 55 -8.13 10.57 -1.33
CA LEU A 55 -6.74 11.04 -1.47
C LEU A 55 -6.60 12.51 -1.03
N PHE A 56 -7.47 13.40 -1.49
CA PHE A 56 -7.38 14.84 -1.24
C PHE A 56 -7.71 15.21 0.21
N VAL A 57 -8.72 14.59 0.83
CA VAL A 57 -9.12 14.94 2.20
C VAL A 57 -7.98 14.66 3.19
N PRO A 58 -7.37 13.45 3.23
CA PRO A 58 -6.21 13.22 4.09
C PRO A 58 -5.04 14.14 3.74
N THR A 59 -4.78 14.41 2.46
CA THR A 59 -3.70 15.29 2.03
C THR A 59 -3.89 16.71 2.57
N ILE A 60 -5.09 17.26 2.49
CA ILE A 60 -5.43 18.58 3.02
C ILE A 60 -5.25 18.59 4.54
N ILE A 61 -5.69 17.55 5.24
CA ILE A 61 -5.52 17.44 6.71
C ILE A 61 -4.02 17.41 7.07
N ALA A 62 -3.23 16.60 6.38
CA ALA A 62 -1.79 16.48 6.62
C ALA A 62 -1.04 17.78 6.33
N LEU A 63 -1.33 18.45 5.20
CA LEU A 63 -0.74 19.75 4.86
C LEU A 63 -1.15 20.83 5.85
N SER A 64 -2.42 20.84 6.28
CA SER A 64 -2.91 21.78 7.30
C SER A 64 -2.20 21.57 8.63
N PHE A 65 -2.03 20.30 9.05
CA PHE A 65 -1.29 19.96 10.26
C PHE A 65 0.17 20.41 10.18
N LEU A 66 0.88 20.08 9.09
CA LEU A 66 2.27 20.51 8.88
C LEU A 66 2.41 22.04 8.84
N GLY A 67 1.45 22.74 8.23
CA GLY A 67 1.39 24.19 8.22
C GLY A 67 1.21 24.78 9.63
N LEU A 68 0.31 24.21 10.42
CA LEU A 68 0.09 24.62 11.82
C LEU A 68 1.30 24.32 12.71
N MET A 69 1.94 23.17 12.55
CA MET A 69 3.16 22.80 13.29
C MET A 69 4.32 23.72 12.94
N THR A 70 4.51 24.00 11.65
CA THR A 70 5.51 24.98 11.19
C THR A 70 5.25 26.35 11.82
N TRP A 71 3.99 26.79 11.87
CA TRP A 71 3.63 28.12 12.35
C TRP A 71 3.74 28.27 13.88
N LYS A 72 3.26 27.28 14.64
CA LYS A 72 3.16 27.36 16.11
C LYS A 72 4.35 26.76 16.85
N VAL A 73 4.90 25.66 16.36
CA VAL A 73 6.02 24.94 17.00
C VAL A 73 7.35 25.34 16.37
N GLY A 74 7.35 25.63 15.07
CA GLY A 74 8.55 25.93 14.29
C GLY A 74 9.11 24.67 13.65
N TYR A 75 9.48 24.77 12.37
CA TYR A 75 9.91 23.63 11.55
C TYR A 75 11.09 22.86 12.16
N GLN A 76 12.13 23.56 12.62
CA GLN A 76 13.33 22.93 13.20
C GLN A 76 13.03 22.22 14.53
N ALA A 77 12.14 22.77 15.35
CA ALA A 77 11.72 22.11 16.59
C ALA A 77 10.89 20.86 16.29
N PHE A 78 9.97 20.95 15.32
CA PHE A 78 9.18 19.80 14.88
C PHE A 78 10.06 18.68 14.29
N MET A 79 10.94 19.00 13.35
CA MET A 79 11.88 18.02 12.78
C MET A 79 12.87 17.49 13.82
N GLY A 80 13.31 18.33 14.75
CA GLY A 80 14.17 17.93 15.88
C GLY A 80 13.51 16.90 16.78
N THR A 81 12.19 17.00 17.02
CA THR A 81 11.46 15.96 17.78
C THR A 81 11.41 14.63 17.04
N MET A 82 11.26 14.64 15.71
CA MET A 82 11.29 13.41 14.91
C MET A 82 12.70 12.81 14.90
N ALA A 83 13.74 13.64 14.73
CA ALA A 83 15.14 13.20 14.77
C ALA A 83 15.51 12.60 16.14
N GLY A 84 15.04 13.21 17.24
CA GLY A 84 15.26 12.69 18.59
C GLY A 84 14.62 11.32 18.83
N PHE A 85 13.48 11.03 18.20
CA PHE A 85 12.89 9.69 18.18
C PHE A 85 13.77 8.71 17.39
N TRP A 86 14.15 9.06 16.15
CA TRP A 86 14.94 8.18 15.28
C TRP A 86 16.33 7.87 15.83
N TRP A 87 16.94 8.79 16.56
CA TRP A 87 18.26 8.61 17.19
C TRP A 87 18.19 8.01 18.60
N GLY A 88 17.00 7.70 19.11
CA GLY A 88 16.82 7.10 20.44
C GLY A 88 17.22 8.02 21.60
N ILE A 89 17.36 9.32 21.34
CA ILE A 89 17.77 10.34 22.33
C ILE A 89 16.53 10.88 23.08
N SER A 90 15.32 10.59 22.59
CA SER A 90 14.07 11.04 23.21
C SER A 90 13.95 10.51 24.65
N PRO A 91 13.83 11.39 25.67
CA PRO A 91 13.71 10.99 27.08
C PRO A 91 12.51 10.10 27.39
N ILE A 92 11.52 10.06 26.49
CA ILE A 92 10.23 9.37 26.66
C ILE A 92 10.13 8.11 25.78
N GLY A 93 11.22 7.69 25.14
CA GLY A 93 11.34 6.35 24.51
C GLY A 93 10.37 6.03 23.36
N GLY A 94 9.65 7.01 22.81
CA GLY A 94 8.67 6.72 21.76
C GLY A 94 7.98 7.90 21.07
N ASP A 95 7.97 9.09 21.68
CA ASP A 95 7.17 10.19 21.14
C ASP A 95 7.99 11.09 20.19
N TYR A 96 7.81 10.88 18.89
CA TYR A 96 7.70 12.02 17.98
C TYR A 96 6.44 12.81 18.37
N VAL A 97 6.35 14.10 18.04
CA VAL A 97 5.16 14.95 18.33
C VAL A 97 3.96 14.45 17.53
N SER A 98 3.37 13.35 17.98
CA SER A 98 2.16 12.78 17.42
C SER A 98 0.98 13.64 17.87
N PRO A 99 -0.03 13.88 17.01
CA PRO A 99 -1.24 14.62 17.41
C PRO A 99 -1.87 14.06 18.70
N THR A 100 -1.76 12.75 18.88
CA THR A 100 -2.17 12.01 20.07
C THR A 100 -1.38 12.36 21.33
N ALA A 101 -0.05 12.42 21.24
CA ALA A 101 0.79 12.88 22.35
C ALA A 101 0.52 14.35 22.68
N MET A 102 0.27 15.19 21.69
CA MET A 102 -0.08 16.60 21.90
C MET A 102 -1.40 16.77 22.66
N ILE A 103 -2.41 15.95 22.39
CA ILE A 103 -3.69 15.97 23.14
C ILE A 103 -3.46 15.64 24.61
N SER A 104 -2.52 14.73 24.92
CA SER A 104 -2.17 14.37 26.29
C SER A 104 -1.56 15.51 27.11
N TRP A 105 -0.98 16.52 26.44
CA TRP A 105 -0.36 17.69 27.07
C TRP A 105 -1.37 18.80 27.42
N ILE A 106 -2.54 18.81 26.76
CA ILE A 106 -3.59 19.80 27.00
C ILE A 106 -4.30 19.54 28.33
N VAL A 107 -4.40 18.27 28.73
CA VAL A 107 -5.12 17.85 29.94
C VAL A 107 -4.13 17.23 30.93
N PRO A 108 -3.69 17.96 31.97
CA PRO A 108 -2.74 17.46 32.96
C PRO A 108 -3.44 16.55 33.98
N ASN A 109 -3.92 15.39 33.53
CA ASN A 109 -4.58 14.38 34.37
C ASN A 109 -4.14 12.98 33.95
N ALA A 110 -3.54 12.24 34.88
CA ALA A 110 -3.05 10.88 34.64
C ALA A 110 -4.14 9.90 34.21
N ALA A 111 -5.35 10.00 34.78
CA ALA A 111 -6.48 9.13 34.39
C ALA A 111 -6.92 9.42 32.94
N PHE A 112 -6.93 10.69 32.54
CA PHE A 112 -7.23 11.06 31.16
C PHE A 112 -6.17 10.54 30.19
N GLN A 113 -4.88 10.65 30.53
CA GLN A 113 -3.78 10.15 29.69
C GLN A 113 -3.87 8.63 29.49
N VAL A 114 -4.17 7.85 30.54
CA VAL A 114 -4.37 6.40 30.45
C VAL A 114 -5.56 6.06 29.54
N ILE A 115 -6.68 6.76 29.70
CA ILE A 115 -7.88 6.56 28.85
C ILE A 115 -7.57 6.93 27.39
N LEU A 116 -6.84 8.01 27.16
CA LEU A 116 -6.44 8.47 25.84
C LEU A 116 -5.56 7.42 25.14
N ILE A 117 -4.52 6.91 25.84
CA ILE A 117 -3.66 5.84 25.30
C ILE A 117 -4.48 4.60 24.99
N ALA A 118 -5.39 4.18 25.88
CA ALA A 118 -6.27 3.04 25.65
C ALA A 118 -7.17 3.26 24.42
N ALA A 119 -7.77 4.44 24.29
CA ALA A 119 -8.64 4.78 23.15
C ALA A 119 -7.88 4.83 21.83
N ILE A 120 -6.65 5.38 21.81
CA ILE A 120 -5.80 5.39 20.62
C ILE A 120 -5.36 3.97 20.26
N SER A 121 -5.09 3.13 21.25
CA SER A 121 -4.74 1.72 21.03
C SER A 121 -5.89 0.96 20.34
N LEU A 122 -7.16 1.39 20.51
CA LEU A 122 -8.29 0.83 19.75
C LEU A 122 -8.21 1.09 18.25
N LEU A 123 -7.53 2.15 17.80
CA LEU A 123 -7.27 2.38 16.37
C LEU A 123 -6.42 1.26 15.77
N LEU A 124 -5.46 0.74 16.53
CA LEU A 124 -4.63 -0.38 16.09
C LEU A 124 -5.49 -1.63 15.86
N PHE A 125 -6.40 -1.94 16.77
CA PHE A 125 -7.33 -3.07 16.62
C PHE A 125 -8.28 -2.91 15.43
N GLY A 126 -8.78 -1.69 15.20
CA GLY A 126 -9.60 -1.37 14.02
C GLY A 126 -8.83 -1.50 12.71
N TRP A 127 -7.56 -1.08 12.70
CA TRP A 127 -6.68 -1.16 11.54
C TRP A 127 -6.32 -2.60 11.18
N PHE A 128 -6.06 -3.48 12.16
CA PHE A 128 -5.82 -4.89 11.87
C PHE A 128 -6.99 -5.56 11.15
N GLY A 129 -8.23 -5.27 11.57
CA GLY A 129 -9.42 -5.86 10.95
C GLY A 129 -9.53 -5.59 9.45
N THR A 130 -9.20 -4.38 9.01
CA THR A 130 -9.28 -4.01 7.58
C THR A 130 -8.19 -4.66 6.74
N LEU A 131 -6.98 -4.84 7.29
CA LEU A 131 -5.86 -5.50 6.62
C LEU A 131 -6.17 -6.97 6.28
N PHE A 132 -6.76 -7.69 7.23
CA PHE A 132 -7.11 -9.10 7.02
C PHE A 132 -8.24 -9.29 6.02
N LEU A 133 -9.25 -8.39 6.03
CA LEU A 133 -10.38 -8.46 5.11
C LEU A 133 -9.93 -8.30 3.65
N SER A 134 -9.14 -7.27 3.33
CA SER A 134 -8.68 -7.02 1.96
C SER A 134 -7.83 -8.19 1.43
N SER A 135 -6.86 -8.64 2.22
CA SER A 135 -5.96 -9.72 1.84
C SER A 135 -6.67 -11.06 1.64
N THR A 136 -7.70 -11.35 2.46
CA THR A 136 -8.51 -12.58 2.32
C THR A 136 -9.26 -12.61 0.98
N ARG A 137 -9.75 -11.45 0.49
CA ARG A 137 -10.40 -11.37 -0.83
C ARG A 137 -9.45 -11.71 -1.96
N MET A 138 -8.20 -11.24 -1.88
CA MET A 138 -7.17 -11.57 -2.86
C MET A 138 -6.86 -13.07 -2.87
N ILE A 139 -6.76 -13.69 -1.68
CA ILE A 139 -6.56 -15.15 -1.57
C ILE A 139 -7.75 -15.92 -2.17
N PHE A 140 -8.97 -15.44 -1.94
CA PHE A 140 -10.19 -16.04 -2.49
C PHE A 140 -10.22 -15.94 -4.02
N ALA A 141 -9.92 -14.75 -4.57
CA ALA A 141 -9.80 -14.55 -6.00
C ALA A 141 -8.75 -15.50 -6.60
N ALA A 142 -7.56 -15.60 -6.00
CA ALA A 142 -6.51 -16.51 -6.45
C ALA A 142 -6.92 -18.01 -6.38
N ALA A 143 -7.78 -18.38 -5.43
CA ALA A 143 -8.33 -19.73 -5.34
C ALA A 143 -9.42 -19.99 -6.41
N PHE A 144 -10.28 -19.01 -6.70
CA PHE A 144 -11.26 -19.08 -7.79
C PHE A 144 -10.60 -19.13 -9.17
N ASP A 145 -9.50 -18.39 -9.34
CA ASP A 145 -8.61 -18.45 -10.50
C ASP A 145 -7.82 -19.77 -10.58
N ARG A 146 -8.04 -20.69 -9.62
CA ARG A 146 -7.42 -22.01 -9.52
C ARG A 146 -5.89 -21.99 -9.37
N ILE A 147 -5.31 -20.84 -9.03
CA ILE A 147 -3.89 -20.67 -8.71
C ILE A 147 -3.61 -21.31 -7.34
N LEU A 148 -4.49 -21.07 -6.37
CA LEU A 148 -4.45 -21.71 -5.06
C LEU A 148 -5.42 -22.91 -4.98
N PRO A 149 -5.21 -23.85 -4.03
CA PRO A 149 -6.16 -24.93 -3.80
C PRO A 149 -7.53 -24.39 -3.39
N GLU A 150 -8.61 -25.00 -3.91
CA GLU A 150 -10.00 -24.59 -3.63
C GLU A 150 -10.35 -24.62 -2.12
N ARG A 151 -9.65 -25.46 -1.35
CA ARG A 151 -9.81 -25.54 0.11
C ARG A 151 -9.50 -24.20 0.81
N VAL A 152 -8.66 -23.36 0.22
CA VAL A 152 -8.28 -22.06 0.79
C VAL A 152 -9.46 -21.08 0.78
N ALA A 153 -10.38 -21.21 -0.20
CA ALA A 153 -11.59 -20.41 -0.27
C ALA A 153 -12.77 -20.97 0.57
N LYS A 154 -12.56 -22.05 1.33
CA LYS A 154 -13.65 -22.67 2.11
C LYS A 154 -13.98 -21.82 3.35
N VAL A 155 -15.25 -21.44 3.47
CA VAL A 155 -15.81 -20.75 4.63
C VAL A 155 -16.51 -21.73 5.58
N THR A 156 -16.53 -21.42 6.87
CA THR A 156 -17.35 -22.14 7.87
C THR A 156 -18.83 -21.77 7.74
N SER A 157 -19.70 -22.47 8.46
CA SER A 157 -21.13 -22.14 8.53
C SER A 157 -21.42 -20.72 9.03
N SER A 158 -20.48 -20.13 9.78
CA SER A 158 -20.55 -18.73 10.26
C SER A 158 -19.93 -17.73 9.28
N GLY A 159 -19.52 -18.15 8.08
CA GLY A 159 -18.90 -17.28 7.07
C GLY A 159 -17.43 -16.96 7.30
N VAL A 160 -16.75 -17.63 8.23
CA VAL A 160 -15.34 -17.34 8.56
C VAL A 160 -14.40 -18.18 7.69
N PRO A 161 -13.44 -17.56 6.98
CA PRO A 161 -12.49 -18.26 6.10
C PRO A 161 -11.24 -18.74 6.85
N VAL A 162 -11.38 -19.78 7.68
CA VAL A 162 -10.33 -20.22 8.62
C VAL A 162 -9.02 -20.58 7.91
N ILE A 163 -9.06 -21.30 6.78
CA ILE A 163 -7.84 -21.74 6.10
C ILE A 163 -7.06 -20.56 5.51
N ALA A 164 -7.75 -19.60 4.91
CA ALA A 164 -7.11 -18.37 4.42
C ALA A 164 -6.51 -17.56 5.57
N LEU A 165 -7.23 -17.41 6.69
CA LEU A 165 -6.72 -16.72 7.88
C LEU A 165 -5.46 -17.39 8.44
N VAL A 166 -5.42 -18.72 8.50
CA VAL A 166 -4.24 -19.46 8.96
C VAL A 166 -3.07 -19.29 8.00
N LEU A 167 -3.33 -19.35 6.68
CA LEU A 167 -2.31 -19.14 5.64
C LEU A 167 -1.70 -17.74 5.70
N MET A 168 -2.45 -16.74 6.16
CA MET A 168 -1.92 -15.40 6.40
C MET A 168 -1.21 -15.27 7.75
N THR A 169 -1.81 -15.83 8.80
CA THR A 169 -1.36 -15.62 10.19
C THR A 169 -0.05 -16.33 10.46
N ILE A 170 0.13 -17.58 9.98
CA ILE A 170 1.35 -18.35 10.24
C ILE A 170 2.60 -17.66 9.67
N PRO A 171 2.66 -17.31 8.37
CA PRO A 171 3.81 -16.58 7.83
C PRO A 171 4.03 -15.23 8.51
N SER A 172 2.94 -14.52 8.86
CA SER A 172 3.03 -13.25 9.59
C SER A 172 3.64 -13.41 10.98
N ILE A 173 3.28 -14.47 11.72
CA ILE A 173 3.86 -14.79 13.03
C ILE A 173 5.34 -15.15 12.88
N ILE A 174 5.69 -15.97 11.89
CA ILE A 174 7.09 -16.33 11.62
C ILE A 174 7.89 -15.06 11.32
N MET A 175 7.39 -14.21 10.42
CA MET A 175 8.04 -12.95 10.08
C MET A 175 8.13 -12.01 11.30
N ALA A 176 7.07 -11.91 12.11
CA ALA A 176 7.07 -11.10 13.32
C ALA A 176 8.06 -11.62 14.37
N ALA A 177 8.20 -12.93 14.53
CA ALA A 177 9.19 -13.54 15.41
C ALA A 177 10.61 -13.26 14.91
N LEU A 178 10.86 -13.43 13.60
CA LEU A 178 12.13 -13.05 12.98
C LEU A 178 12.41 -11.55 13.18
N TYR A 179 11.40 -10.70 13.04
CA TYR A 179 11.52 -9.26 13.24
C TYR A 179 11.87 -8.88 14.68
N ALA A 180 11.31 -9.59 15.67
CA ALA A 180 11.51 -9.30 17.09
C ALA A 180 12.81 -9.89 17.67
N TYR A 181 13.23 -11.06 17.21
CA TYR A 181 14.31 -11.84 17.85
C TYR A 181 15.61 -11.92 17.03
N THR A 182 15.66 -11.36 15.81
CA THR A 182 16.90 -11.39 15.01
C THR A 182 17.87 -10.30 15.52
N PRO A 183 19.18 -10.62 15.68
CA PRO A 183 20.18 -9.68 16.17
C PRO A 183 20.24 -8.41 15.32
N VAL A 184 20.49 -7.28 15.97
CA VAL A 184 20.71 -5.99 15.31
C VAL A 184 22.05 -6.06 14.58
N ASP A 185 22.05 -5.68 13.31
CA ASP A 185 23.28 -5.55 12.53
C ASP A 185 24.00 -4.26 12.96
N GLU A 186 25.29 -4.35 13.31
CA GLU A 186 26.09 -3.21 13.78
C GLU A 186 26.32 -2.17 12.68
N ASP A 187 26.33 -2.56 11.40
CA ASP A 187 26.58 -1.67 10.28
C ASP A 187 25.37 -0.78 9.94
N TYR A 188 24.16 -1.27 10.21
CA TYR A 188 22.90 -0.58 9.87
C TYR A 188 22.11 -0.10 11.10
N GLY A 189 22.48 -0.51 12.30
CA GLY A 189 21.78 -0.15 13.55
C GLY A 189 20.36 -0.71 13.67
N VAL A 190 19.97 -1.58 12.74
CA VAL A 190 18.67 -2.26 12.70
C VAL A 190 18.87 -3.72 12.27
N THR A 191 17.98 -4.58 12.73
CA THR A 191 17.96 -6.01 12.37
C THR A 191 17.80 -6.22 10.85
N ILE A 192 18.43 -7.25 10.27
CA ILE A 192 18.33 -7.57 8.83
C ILE A 192 16.87 -7.72 8.36
N VAL A 193 16.00 -8.21 9.25
CA VAL A 193 14.55 -8.36 9.02
C VAL A 193 13.82 -7.02 8.96
N LYS A 194 14.31 -6.01 9.68
CA LYS A 194 13.80 -4.63 9.57
C LYS A 194 14.17 -4.02 8.23
N LEU A 195 15.38 -4.32 7.72
CA LEU A 195 15.81 -3.86 6.40
C LEU A 195 14.85 -4.36 5.31
N PHE A 196 14.45 -5.64 5.34
CA PHE A 196 13.52 -6.23 4.36
C PHE A 196 12.14 -5.54 4.27
N THR A 197 11.69 -4.90 5.35
CA THR A 197 10.33 -4.30 5.41
C THR A 197 10.22 -2.92 4.77
N TYR A 198 11.34 -2.23 4.50
CA TYR A 198 11.32 -0.89 3.92
C TYR A 198 10.81 -0.86 2.47
N ASP A 199 10.93 -1.98 1.73
CA ASP A 199 10.56 -2.06 0.31
C ASP A 199 9.09 -2.38 0.05
N ALA A 200 8.25 -2.47 1.09
CA ALA A 200 6.83 -2.77 0.92
C ALA A 200 6.16 -1.80 -0.07
N THR A 201 6.53 -0.51 -0.03
CA THR A 201 6.00 0.49 -0.94
C THR A 201 6.50 0.34 -2.38
N LEU A 202 7.73 -0.12 -2.58
CA LEU A 202 8.23 -0.47 -3.92
C LEU A 202 7.36 -1.57 -4.54
N GLY A 203 7.03 -2.60 -3.76
CA GLY A 203 6.13 -3.67 -4.18
C GLY A 203 4.74 -3.17 -4.62
N ILE A 204 4.15 -2.23 -3.86
CA ILE A 204 2.87 -1.61 -4.20
C ILE A 204 2.97 -0.83 -5.52
N VAL A 205 4.02 -0.03 -5.71
CA VAL A 205 4.19 0.77 -6.93
C VAL A 205 4.38 -0.13 -8.16
N ILE A 206 5.14 -1.24 -8.04
CA ILE A 206 5.29 -2.25 -9.10
C ILE A 206 3.94 -2.88 -9.44
N MET A 207 3.12 -3.20 -8.44
CA MET A 207 1.76 -3.71 -8.68
C MET A 207 0.88 -2.70 -9.42
N PHE A 208 0.90 -1.42 -9.03
CA PHE A 208 0.14 -0.38 -9.72
C PHE A 208 0.61 -0.15 -11.16
N LEU A 209 1.92 -0.27 -11.42
CA LEU A 209 2.43 -0.30 -12.79
C LEU A 209 1.84 -1.49 -13.56
N GLY A 210 1.83 -2.69 -12.98
CA GLY A 210 1.22 -3.87 -13.58
C GLY A 210 -0.26 -3.68 -13.91
N SER A 211 -1.05 -3.14 -12.97
CA SER A 211 -2.47 -2.83 -13.19
C SER A 211 -2.69 -1.77 -14.27
N ALA A 212 -1.86 -0.73 -14.31
CA ALA A 212 -1.95 0.31 -15.32
C ALA A 212 -1.61 -0.20 -16.72
N LEU A 213 -0.58 -1.04 -16.84
CA LEU A 213 -0.21 -1.70 -18.10
C LEU A 213 -1.33 -2.64 -18.57
N ALA A 214 -1.92 -3.42 -17.66
CA ALA A 214 -3.05 -4.30 -17.98
C ALA A 214 -4.26 -3.50 -18.48
N PHE A 215 -4.58 -2.39 -17.82
CA PHE A 215 -5.65 -1.48 -18.24
C PHE A 215 -5.36 -0.80 -19.58
N MET A 216 -4.11 -0.38 -19.80
CA MET A 216 -3.66 0.22 -21.07
C MET A 216 -3.98 -0.69 -22.26
N VAL A 217 -3.68 -1.99 -22.16
CA VAL A 217 -3.91 -2.96 -23.25
C VAL A 217 -5.30 -3.61 -23.27
N MET A 218 -6.16 -3.29 -22.30
CA MET A 218 -7.43 -3.96 -22.05
C MET A 218 -8.37 -3.98 -23.25
N LYS A 219 -8.50 -2.85 -23.98
CA LYS A 219 -9.35 -2.76 -25.20
C LYS A 219 -9.01 -3.84 -26.24
N TRP A 220 -7.72 -4.13 -26.43
CA TRP A 220 -7.26 -5.04 -27.48
C TRP A 220 -7.22 -6.49 -27.03
N ARG A 221 -6.84 -6.75 -25.77
CA ARG A 221 -6.73 -8.12 -25.25
C ARG A 221 -8.03 -8.68 -24.66
N ALA A 222 -8.84 -7.82 -24.05
CA ALA A 222 -10.04 -8.21 -23.32
C ALA A 222 -11.24 -7.34 -23.75
N ARG A 223 -11.51 -7.33 -25.06
CA ARG A 223 -12.54 -6.48 -25.66
C ARG A 223 -13.93 -6.68 -25.04
N ALA A 224 -14.31 -7.91 -24.70
CA ALA A 224 -15.58 -8.20 -24.03
C ALA A 224 -15.70 -7.48 -22.67
N ILE A 225 -14.63 -7.47 -21.87
CA ILE A 225 -14.60 -6.79 -20.56
C ILE A 225 -14.62 -5.27 -20.75
N TRP A 226 -13.89 -4.76 -21.73
CA TRP A 226 -13.90 -3.34 -22.08
C TRP A 226 -15.30 -2.88 -22.50
N ASP A 227 -15.98 -3.68 -23.33
CA ASP A 227 -17.30 -3.36 -23.85
C ASP A 227 -18.40 -3.49 -22.78
N SER A 228 -18.26 -4.39 -21.81
CA SER A 228 -19.19 -4.51 -20.68
C SER A 228 -18.95 -3.47 -19.58
N SER A 229 -17.80 -2.81 -19.58
CA SER A 229 -17.45 -1.82 -18.54
C SER A 229 -18.27 -0.51 -18.67
N SER A 230 -18.53 0.14 -17.54
CA SER A 230 -19.18 1.46 -17.47
C SER A 230 -18.22 2.64 -17.75
N LEU A 231 -17.07 2.35 -18.36
CA LEU A 231 -16.03 3.33 -18.64
C LEU A 231 -16.44 4.26 -19.79
N PRO A 232 -16.03 5.55 -19.77
CA PRO A 232 -16.19 6.43 -20.91
C PRO A 232 -15.43 5.90 -22.13
N LYS A 233 -16.15 5.39 -23.13
CA LYS A 233 -15.58 4.80 -24.37
C LYS A 233 -15.13 5.85 -25.39
N GLY A 234 -14.72 7.04 -24.94
CA GLY A 234 -14.24 8.09 -25.82
C GLY A 234 -12.91 7.71 -26.47
N GLU A 235 -12.74 8.05 -27.74
CA GLU A 235 -11.52 7.75 -28.50
C GLU A 235 -10.92 9.04 -29.07
N ILE A 236 -9.60 9.14 -29.03
CA ILE A 236 -8.81 10.17 -29.70
C ILE A 236 -7.98 9.44 -30.76
N ALA A 237 -8.20 9.74 -32.04
CA ALA A 237 -7.53 9.08 -33.16
C ALA A 237 -7.62 7.53 -33.13
N GLY A 238 -8.76 6.97 -32.71
CA GLY A 238 -8.99 5.51 -32.64
C GLY A 238 -8.41 4.81 -31.41
N ILE A 239 -7.66 5.53 -30.57
CA ILE A 239 -7.13 5.04 -29.28
C ILE A 239 -8.03 5.58 -28.15
N PRO A 240 -8.48 4.75 -27.20
CA PRO A 240 -9.21 5.25 -26.04
C PRO A 240 -8.36 6.26 -25.27
N TRP A 241 -8.92 7.43 -24.96
CA TRP A 241 -8.18 8.44 -24.20
C TRP A 241 -7.76 7.90 -22.82
N LEU A 242 -8.53 6.97 -22.24
CA LEU A 242 -8.20 6.27 -21.00
C LEU A 242 -6.94 5.41 -21.12
N SER A 243 -6.71 4.76 -22.27
CA SER A 243 -5.46 4.02 -22.53
C SER A 243 -4.27 4.98 -22.61
N LEU A 244 -4.45 6.19 -23.14
CA LEU A 244 -3.41 7.22 -23.16
C LEU A 244 -3.09 7.71 -21.75
N VAL A 245 -4.10 7.96 -20.92
CA VAL A 245 -3.91 8.31 -19.50
C VAL A 245 -3.17 7.20 -18.75
N ALA A 246 -3.53 5.94 -19.01
CA ALA A 246 -2.84 4.78 -18.44
C ALA A 246 -1.38 4.68 -18.89
N ALA A 247 -1.07 5.02 -20.14
CA ALA A 247 0.29 5.06 -20.66
C ALA A 247 1.13 6.14 -19.97
N ILE A 248 0.58 7.37 -19.82
CA ILE A 248 1.25 8.46 -19.11
C ILE A 248 1.48 8.07 -17.65
N TYR A 249 0.48 7.49 -16.98
CA TYR A 249 0.60 7.02 -15.60
C TYR A 249 1.63 5.90 -15.47
N SER A 250 1.67 4.95 -16.42
CA SER A 250 2.67 3.87 -16.44
C SER A 250 4.09 4.41 -16.59
N GLY A 251 4.30 5.40 -17.48
CA GLY A 251 5.60 6.07 -17.63
C GLY A 251 6.01 6.81 -16.35
N PHE A 252 5.07 7.48 -15.69
CA PHE A 252 5.31 8.13 -14.40
C PHE A 252 5.65 7.11 -13.30
N MET A 253 4.91 6.00 -13.18
CA MET A 253 5.23 4.93 -12.23
C MET A 253 6.59 4.29 -12.50
N ALA A 254 6.95 4.08 -13.76
CA ALA A 254 8.28 3.58 -14.13
C ALA A 254 9.40 4.55 -13.71
N TRP A 255 9.19 5.86 -13.87
CA TRP A 255 10.11 6.87 -13.37
C TRP A 255 10.22 6.84 -11.85
N VAL A 256 9.11 6.71 -11.12
CA VAL A 256 9.12 6.59 -9.65
C VAL A 256 9.89 5.36 -9.19
N ILE A 257 9.66 4.20 -9.81
CA ILE A 257 10.40 2.95 -9.51
C ILE A 257 11.90 3.16 -9.74
N TYR A 258 12.27 3.73 -10.90
CA TYR A 258 13.68 4.04 -11.18
C TYR A 258 14.31 4.92 -10.10
N ARG A 259 13.58 5.93 -9.62
CA ARG A 259 14.06 6.85 -8.57
C ARG A 259 14.21 6.16 -7.22
N PHE A 260 13.29 5.26 -6.85
CA PHE A 260 13.40 4.47 -5.63
C PHE A 260 14.57 3.48 -5.65
N VAL A 261 14.90 2.94 -6.82
CA VAL A 261 16.01 1.99 -6.98
C VAL A 261 17.38 2.68 -7.06
N VAL A 262 17.47 3.90 -7.61
CA VAL A 262 18.77 4.54 -7.86
C VAL A 262 19.17 5.56 -6.79
N ASP A 263 18.20 6.15 -6.10
CA ASP A 263 18.47 7.28 -5.20
C ASP A 263 18.33 6.87 -3.73
N ASP A 264 19.47 6.90 -3.04
CA ASP A 264 19.57 6.54 -1.61
C ASP A 264 18.72 7.46 -0.71
N MET A 265 18.33 8.65 -1.20
CA MET A 265 17.48 9.59 -0.48
C MET A 265 16.15 8.97 -0.02
N TYR A 266 15.64 7.96 -0.74
CA TYR A 266 14.36 7.34 -0.42
C TYR A 266 14.48 6.21 0.61
N GLY A 267 15.69 5.71 0.91
CA GLY A 267 15.89 4.62 1.88
C GLY A 267 15.32 3.26 1.44
N VAL A 268 14.96 3.12 0.16
CA VAL A 268 14.42 1.90 -0.47
C VAL A 268 15.49 1.18 -1.31
N ASN A 269 16.63 1.82 -1.55
CA ASN A 269 17.75 1.24 -2.30
C ASN A 269 18.65 0.38 -1.40
N ASN A 270 18.08 -0.65 -0.76
CA ASN A 270 18.86 -1.61 0.01
C ASN A 270 18.96 -2.94 -0.76
N THR A 271 20.19 -3.40 -1.01
CA THR A 271 20.49 -4.66 -1.70
C THR A 271 19.80 -5.85 -1.04
N GLU A 272 19.79 -5.91 0.30
CA GLU A 272 19.17 -7.00 1.06
C GLU A 272 17.65 -7.06 0.85
N SER A 273 17.00 -5.89 0.83
CA SER A 273 15.57 -5.76 0.59
C SER A 273 15.21 -6.06 -0.87
N ALA A 274 16.06 -5.68 -1.82
CA ALA A 274 15.91 -6.03 -3.23
C ALA A 274 15.99 -7.54 -3.45
N ILE A 275 16.92 -8.24 -2.80
CA ILE A 275 17.03 -9.71 -2.85
C ILE A 275 15.76 -10.34 -2.28
N PHE A 276 15.28 -9.87 -1.12
CA PHE A 276 14.05 -10.36 -0.50
C PHE A 276 12.84 -10.20 -1.44
N MET A 277 12.67 -9.02 -2.04
CA MET A 277 11.62 -8.76 -3.04
C MET A 277 11.74 -9.67 -4.26
N ALA A 278 12.96 -9.85 -4.78
CA ALA A 278 13.21 -10.76 -5.91
C ALA A 278 12.83 -12.20 -5.57
N VAL A 279 13.17 -12.68 -4.37
CA VAL A 279 12.77 -14.01 -3.88
C VAL A 279 11.26 -14.14 -3.81
N LEU A 280 10.54 -13.12 -3.31
CA LEU A 280 9.07 -13.14 -3.28
C LEU A 280 8.45 -13.19 -4.67
N TYR A 281 8.97 -12.42 -5.64
CA TYR A 281 8.50 -12.49 -7.02
C TYR A 281 8.79 -13.85 -7.67
N VAL A 282 9.98 -14.42 -7.44
CA VAL A 282 10.32 -15.76 -7.91
C VAL A 282 9.41 -16.80 -7.28
N LEU A 283 9.14 -16.72 -5.97
CA LEU A 283 8.21 -17.60 -5.28
C LEU A 283 6.80 -17.52 -5.90
N ALA A 284 6.31 -16.32 -6.19
CA ALA A 284 5.02 -16.13 -6.85
C ALA A 284 4.97 -16.77 -8.24
N ILE A 285 6.05 -16.63 -9.03
CA ILE A 285 6.19 -17.29 -10.34
C ILE A 285 6.20 -18.81 -10.18
N VAL A 286 6.95 -19.34 -9.21
CA VAL A 286 7.02 -20.78 -8.93
C VAL A 286 5.64 -21.32 -8.55
N ILE A 287 4.90 -20.64 -7.67
CA ILE A 287 3.53 -21.01 -7.29
C ILE A 287 2.64 -21.08 -8.54
N TRP A 288 2.71 -20.07 -9.40
CA TRP A 288 1.93 -20.03 -10.64
C TRP A 288 2.31 -21.16 -11.61
N VAL A 289 3.60 -21.43 -11.82
CA VAL A 289 4.07 -22.52 -12.70
C VAL A 289 3.66 -23.89 -12.18
N VAL A 290 3.78 -24.11 -10.86
CA VAL A 290 3.34 -25.36 -10.21
C VAL A 290 1.83 -25.54 -10.38
N ALA A 291 1.05 -24.49 -10.11
CA ALA A 291 -0.39 -24.52 -10.33
C ALA A 291 -0.73 -24.84 -11.80
N TRP A 292 -0.05 -24.19 -12.74
CA TRP A 292 -0.20 -24.44 -14.17
C TRP A 292 0.09 -25.89 -14.56
N ALA A 293 1.22 -26.43 -14.11
CA ALA A 293 1.61 -27.81 -14.40
C ALA A 293 0.62 -28.83 -13.82
N VAL A 294 0.15 -28.62 -12.59
CA VAL A 294 -0.82 -29.50 -11.93
C VAL A 294 -2.18 -29.44 -12.62
N ARG A 295 -2.70 -28.24 -12.90
CA ARG A 295 -4.03 -28.07 -13.52
C ARG A 295 -4.06 -28.52 -14.99
N LYS A 296 -2.96 -28.34 -15.73
CA LYS A 296 -2.79 -28.91 -17.08
C LYS A 296 -2.87 -30.43 -17.07
N LYS A 297 -2.28 -31.08 -16.07
CA LYS A 297 -2.40 -32.54 -15.87
C LYS A 297 -3.81 -32.99 -15.47
N GLN A 298 -4.59 -32.13 -14.82
CA GLN A 298 -5.99 -32.39 -14.46
C GLN A 298 -6.98 -32.13 -15.62
N GLY A 299 -6.50 -31.74 -16.81
CA GLY A 299 -7.36 -31.44 -17.96
C GLY A 299 -8.17 -30.14 -17.81
N MET A 300 -7.85 -29.29 -16.83
CA MET A 300 -8.50 -28.00 -16.61
C MET A 300 -7.63 -26.87 -17.14
N ALA A 301 -8.08 -26.18 -18.19
CA ALA A 301 -7.39 -25.00 -18.68
C ALA A 301 -7.52 -23.85 -17.68
N LEU A 302 -6.43 -23.45 -17.02
CA LEU A 302 -6.38 -22.21 -16.24
C LEU A 302 -6.73 -20.98 -17.10
N GLU A 303 -6.39 -21.03 -18.39
CA GLU A 303 -6.61 -19.97 -19.37
C GLU A 303 -8.09 -19.74 -19.70
N SER A 304 -8.99 -20.70 -19.43
CA SER A 304 -10.43 -20.50 -19.67
C SER A 304 -11.09 -19.70 -18.55
N VAL A 305 -10.58 -19.77 -17.32
CA VAL A 305 -11.11 -19.00 -16.18
C VAL A 305 -10.79 -17.51 -16.33
N ALA A 306 -9.61 -17.18 -16.85
CA ALA A 306 -9.21 -15.78 -17.09
C ALA A 306 -9.96 -15.09 -18.26
N LYS A 307 -10.77 -15.82 -19.04
CA LYS A 307 -11.53 -15.29 -20.18
C LYS A 307 -12.93 -14.81 -19.83
N GLU A 308 -13.48 -15.26 -18.71
CA GLU A 308 -14.83 -14.91 -18.26
C GLU A 308 -14.76 -14.31 -16.86
N ILE A 309 -15.32 -13.11 -16.70
CA ILE A 309 -15.53 -12.55 -15.36
C ILE A 309 -16.52 -13.50 -14.67
N PRO A 310 -16.20 -14.05 -13.48
CA PRO A 310 -17.19 -14.77 -12.70
C PRO A 310 -18.42 -13.89 -12.52
N VAL A 311 -19.60 -14.44 -12.79
CA VAL A 311 -20.86 -13.76 -12.53
C VAL A 311 -20.92 -13.51 -11.02
N GLU A 312 -20.77 -12.25 -10.61
CA GLU A 312 -21.11 -11.81 -9.24
C GLU A 312 -22.59 -12.06 -8.95
#